data_AF-A0A9R1UBM3-F1
#
_entry.id   AF-A0A9R1UBM3-F1
#
_cell.length_a   1.000
_cell.length_b   1.000
_cell.length_c   1.000
_cell.angle_alpha   90.00
_cell.angle_beta   90.00
_cell.angle_gamma   90.00
#
_symmetry.space_group_name_H-M   'P 1'
#
loop_
_entity.id
_entity.type
_entity.pdbx_description
1 polymer ?
#
loop_
_entity_poly.entity_id
_entity_poly.type
_entity_poly.pdbx_seq_one_letter_code
_entity_poly.pdbx_strand_id
1 'polypeptide(L)'
;MEDDFFGRYKLSNETIEKVKGVREALQGSPGSSDNKWKTLFQVEDETDISRNPMKDDPIEIGSKSSQRFEEPDNDDVELPSTQFYFTQTKLEENNCSPSTKFTTRSPSDIIKSLLEILEARCLDAEDMNDLTDANAIEIVENLAKRLSSRGSYNFCCSICDMETGLGTYYARIMCSKLLFQKMLQLEKNSNRVDLSTITKMAEKFPDDVRKCLVVPLFNANLKNTKIILMLIKSYAPSAKKELISDFLEAVDELQPWHVTVLQSLIDIQLDEDTMTRILSLLVDKALAYADDKNYSQCILSLLKTQSPFTDNQRNMLHEMIITHKTVFKKPMKNLFDKMFRHRDMWHIS
;
A
#
# COMPACT_ATOMS: atom_id res chain seq x y z
N MET A 1 -5.61 36.94 20.72
CA MET A 1 -6.70 36.13 21.30
C MET A 1 -6.60 34.79 20.61
N GLU A 2 -5.92 33.85 21.28
CA GLU A 2 -5.77 32.47 20.81
C GLU A 2 -6.98 31.70 21.33
N ASP A 3 -7.86 31.28 20.42
CA ASP A 3 -9.00 30.42 20.75
C ASP A 3 -8.51 28.97 20.81
N ASP A 4 -8.55 28.43 22.03
CA ASP A 4 -8.18 27.08 22.41
C ASP A 4 -9.19 26.08 21.82
N PHE A 5 -8.86 25.50 20.66
CA PHE A 5 -9.76 24.65 19.85
C PHE A 5 -9.78 23.17 20.26
N PHE A 6 -9.14 22.80 21.38
CA PHE A 6 -9.21 21.44 21.91
C PHE A 6 -10.35 21.33 22.93
N GLY A 7 -11.55 21.10 22.41
CA GLY A 7 -12.67 20.66 23.23
C GLY A 7 -12.26 19.47 24.11
N ARG A 8 -12.59 19.52 25.40
CA ARG A 8 -12.34 18.42 26.36
C ARG A 8 -13.12 17.17 25.91
N TYR A 9 -12.46 16.27 25.19
CA TYR A 9 -13.05 15.01 24.78
C TYR A 9 -13.16 14.09 26.00
N LYS A 10 -14.40 13.82 26.43
CA LYS A 10 -14.71 12.79 27.41
C LYS A 10 -15.12 11.52 26.67
N LEU A 11 -14.48 10.40 26.99
CA LEU A 11 -14.88 9.11 26.44
C LEU A 11 -16.31 8.80 26.86
N SER A 12 -17.09 8.20 25.96
CA SER A 12 -18.44 7.75 26.29
C SER A 12 -18.37 6.63 27.33
N ASN A 13 -19.37 6.54 28.22
CA ASN A 13 -19.43 5.50 29.24
C ASN A 13 -19.41 4.09 28.62
N GLU A 14 -19.97 3.92 27.42
CA GLU A 14 -19.94 2.67 26.68
C GLU A 14 -18.51 2.28 26.25
N THR A 15 -17.70 3.28 25.85
CA THR A 15 -16.29 3.06 25.52
C THR A 15 -15.49 2.68 26.77
N ILE A 16 -15.78 3.31 27.91
CA ILE A 16 -15.11 3.01 29.19
C ILE A 16 -15.42 1.58 29.64
N GLU A 17 -16.68 1.15 29.57
CA GLU A 17 -17.13 -0.22 29.88
C GLU A 17 -16.42 -1.26 28.98
N LYS A 18 -16.33 -1.01 27.67
CA LYS A 18 -15.63 -1.89 26.72
C LYS A 18 -14.15 -2.05 27.06
N VAL A 19 -13.47 -0.96 27.43
CA VAL A 19 -12.05 -1.01 27.81
C VAL A 19 -11.86 -1.71 29.17
N LYS A 20 -12.82 -1.56 30.09
CA LYS A 20 -12.81 -2.29 31.37
C LYS A 20 -12.94 -3.80 31.16
N GLY A 21 -13.82 -4.25 30.26
CA GLY A 21 -13.95 -5.67 29.89
C GLY A 21 -12.66 -6.24 29.29
N VAL A 22 -11.94 -5.45 28.47
CA VAL A 22 -10.62 -5.85 27.91
C VAL A 22 -9.57 -6.00 29.02
N ARG A 23 -9.56 -5.10 30.02
CA ARG A 23 -8.65 -5.20 31.18
C ARG A 23 -8.89 -6.48 31.99
N GLU A 24 -10.15 -6.80 32.29
CA GLU A 24 -10.52 -7.98 33.08
C GLU A 24 -10.11 -9.27 32.35
N ALA A 25 -10.28 -9.33 31.03
CA ALA A 25 -9.82 -10.45 30.21
C ALA A 25 -8.28 -10.62 30.20
N LEU A 26 -7.53 -9.51 30.27
CA LEU A 26 -6.06 -9.52 30.28
C LEU A 26 -5.47 -9.88 31.65
N GLN A 27 -6.13 -9.50 32.75
CA GLN A 27 -5.71 -9.84 34.11
C GLN A 27 -5.87 -11.34 34.45
N GLY A 28 -6.72 -12.07 33.71
CA GLY A 28 -6.86 -13.52 33.83
C GLY A 28 -5.75 -14.33 33.13
N SER A 29 -4.89 -13.69 32.34
CA SER A 29 -3.76 -14.35 31.67
C SER A 29 -2.51 -14.37 32.58
N PRO A 30 -1.84 -15.53 32.76
CA PRO A 30 -0.62 -15.60 33.55
C PRO A 30 0.53 -14.99 32.74
N GLY A 31 0.71 -13.67 32.86
CA GLY A 31 1.81 -12.95 32.21
C GLY A 31 1.70 -11.43 32.12
N SER A 32 0.57 -10.80 32.51
CA SER A 32 0.38 -9.36 32.30
C SER A 32 0.37 -8.56 33.61
N SER A 33 1.55 -8.22 34.13
CA SER A 33 1.71 -7.17 35.15
C SER A 33 2.20 -5.87 34.50
N ASP A 34 1.57 -5.44 33.41
CA ASP A 34 1.99 -4.21 32.73
C ASP A 34 1.38 -2.98 33.45
N ASN A 35 2.23 -2.26 34.18
CA ASN A 35 1.85 -1.13 35.04
C ASN A 35 1.26 0.08 34.28
N LYS A 36 1.29 0.06 32.94
CA LYS A 36 0.77 1.12 32.07
C LYS A 36 -0.76 1.24 32.10
N TRP A 37 -1.48 0.19 32.48
CA TRP A 37 -2.94 0.24 32.64
C TRP A 37 -3.39 1.12 33.80
N LYS A 38 -2.55 1.31 34.82
CA LYS A 38 -2.91 2.17 35.97
C LYS A 38 -3.06 3.64 35.56
N THR A 39 -2.33 4.09 34.55
CA THR A 39 -2.34 5.48 34.08
C THR A 39 -3.64 5.85 33.35
N LEU A 40 -4.34 4.89 32.76
CA LEU A 40 -5.59 5.12 32.02
C LEU A 40 -6.83 5.27 32.91
N PHE A 41 -6.75 4.86 34.18
CA PHE A 41 -7.91 4.74 35.08
C PHE A 41 -7.72 5.44 36.43
N GLN A 42 -6.70 6.29 36.58
CA GLN A 42 -6.64 7.19 37.73
C GLN A 42 -7.72 8.27 37.58
N VAL A 43 -8.87 7.98 38.18
CA VAL A 43 -9.76 9.01 38.73
C VAL A 43 -9.08 9.43 40.03
N GLU A 44 -8.72 10.72 40.12
CA GLU A 44 -8.23 11.35 41.35
C GLU A 44 -9.25 11.15 42.47
N ASP A 45 -8.92 10.33 43.47
CA ASP A 45 -9.47 10.47 44.81
C ASP A 45 -8.36 11.04 45.68
N GLU A 46 -8.46 12.34 45.96
CA GLU A 46 -7.76 12.97 47.07
C GLU A 46 -8.27 12.37 48.39
N THR A 47 -7.41 11.69 49.15
CA THR A 47 -7.34 11.76 50.62
C THR A 47 -6.13 10.99 51.17
N ASP A 48 -5.15 11.77 51.64
CA ASP A 48 -4.27 11.62 52.81
C ASP A 48 -3.66 10.28 53.30
N ILE A 49 -2.31 10.29 53.28
CA ILE A 49 -1.32 10.00 54.35
C ILE A 49 -1.26 8.58 54.96
N SER A 50 -0.15 7.87 54.68
CA SER A 50 0.95 7.56 55.65
C SER A 50 1.63 6.19 55.46
N ARG A 51 2.98 6.22 55.48
CA ARG A 51 3.93 5.20 55.99
C ARG A 51 4.15 3.88 55.21
N ASN A 52 5.29 3.86 54.52
CA ASN A 52 6.22 2.72 54.45
C ASN A 52 6.69 2.32 55.89
N PRO A 53 7.16 1.08 56.18
CA PRO A 53 8.29 0.48 55.45
C PRO A 53 8.32 -1.06 55.28
N MET A 54 8.96 -1.49 54.18
CA MET A 54 10.10 -2.43 54.10
C MET A 54 10.15 -3.64 55.07
N LYS A 55 10.20 -4.87 54.52
CA LYS A 55 10.99 -5.99 55.04
C LYS A 55 11.47 -6.92 53.92
N ASP A 56 12.78 -7.06 53.87
CA ASP A 56 13.56 -8.12 53.21
C ASP A 56 13.34 -9.48 53.89
N ASP A 57 13.48 -10.58 53.13
CA ASP A 57 14.44 -11.69 53.37
C ASP A 57 14.09 -12.99 52.58
N PRO A 58 15.05 -13.93 52.39
CA PRO A 58 15.33 -14.52 51.08
C PRO A 58 15.35 -16.08 51.00
N ILE A 59 15.58 -16.59 49.77
CA ILE A 59 16.23 -17.87 49.34
C ILE A 59 15.74 -19.21 49.93
N GLU A 60 15.40 -20.17 49.06
CA GLU A 60 16.01 -21.52 49.12
C GLU A 60 15.94 -22.29 47.78
N ILE A 61 17.12 -22.73 47.34
CA ILE A 61 17.39 -23.62 46.20
C ILE A 61 17.58 -25.02 46.77
N GLY A 62 16.88 -26.02 46.23
CA GLY A 62 17.02 -27.42 46.64
C GLY A 62 16.91 -28.40 45.49
N SER A 63 18.05 -28.71 44.87
CA SER A 63 18.25 -29.83 43.94
C SER A 63 18.34 -31.17 44.67
N LYS A 64 17.80 -32.25 44.07
CA LYS A 64 18.31 -33.66 44.00
C LYS A 64 17.13 -34.60 43.69
N SER A 65 17.06 -35.21 42.51
CA SER A 65 17.78 -36.40 41.99
C SER A 65 17.19 -37.75 42.43
N SER A 66 16.66 -38.47 41.43
CA SER A 66 16.64 -39.92 41.19
C SER A 66 16.47 -40.92 42.34
N GLN A 67 15.46 -41.78 42.20
CA GLN A 67 15.64 -43.23 42.31
C GLN A 67 14.58 -44.01 41.51
N ARG A 68 14.93 -45.24 41.15
CA ARG A 68 14.51 -46.05 40.01
C ARG A 68 14.08 -47.43 40.53
N PHE A 69 13.20 -48.10 39.78
CA PHE A 69 12.78 -49.52 39.82
C PHE A 69 11.79 -49.92 40.92
N GLU A 70 10.64 -50.48 40.55
CA GLU A 70 10.39 -51.93 40.39
C GLU A 70 8.97 -52.17 39.82
N GLU A 71 8.85 -52.98 38.77
CA GLU A 71 7.62 -53.74 38.43
C GLU A 71 7.65 -55.06 39.26
N PRO A 72 6.50 -55.71 39.53
CA PRO A 72 6.07 -56.76 38.59
C PRO A 72 4.54 -56.99 38.48
N ASP A 73 4.24 -57.83 37.47
CA ASP A 73 3.11 -58.77 37.33
C ASP A 73 1.75 -58.31 36.79
N ASN A 74 1.61 -58.55 35.48
CA ASN A 74 0.61 -59.38 34.81
C ASN A 74 -0.60 -59.84 35.65
N ASP A 75 -1.79 -59.42 35.20
CA ASP A 75 -2.93 -60.32 35.12
C ASP A 75 -3.83 -59.93 33.94
N ASP A 76 -4.14 -60.95 33.14
CA ASP A 76 -4.95 -60.93 31.93
C ASP A 76 -6.40 -60.49 32.22
N VAL A 77 -6.87 -59.47 31.49
CA VAL A 77 -8.31 -59.28 31.26
C VAL A 77 -8.53 -58.96 29.78
N GLU A 78 -8.84 -60.00 29.02
CA GLU A 78 -9.42 -59.90 27.68
C GLU A 78 -10.79 -59.19 27.76
N LEU A 79 -10.92 -58.06 27.05
CA LEU A 79 -12.21 -57.46 26.70
C LEU A 79 -12.37 -57.52 25.17
N PRO A 80 -13.48 -58.07 24.66
CA PRO A 80 -13.65 -58.22 23.22
C PRO A 80 -14.03 -56.88 22.55
N SER A 81 -13.21 -56.48 21.58
CA SER A 81 -13.47 -55.39 20.64
C SER A 81 -14.67 -55.69 19.74
N THR A 82 -15.71 -54.87 19.79
CA THR A 82 -16.81 -54.90 18.82
C THR A 82 -16.37 -54.25 17.51
N GLN A 83 -16.12 -55.08 16.50
CA GLN A 83 -15.91 -54.68 15.11
C GLN A 83 -17.20 -54.13 14.49
N PHE A 84 -17.18 -52.88 14.04
CA PHE A 84 -18.10 -52.39 13.01
C PHE A 84 -17.46 -52.62 11.63
N TYR A 85 -18.09 -53.49 10.84
CA TYR A 85 -17.75 -53.71 9.44
C TYR A 85 -18.22 -52.54 8.58
N PHE A 86 -17.29 -51.86 7.90
CA PHE A 86 -17.56 -51.26 6.60
C PHE A 86 -16.57 -51.83 5.58
N THR A 87 -17.14 -52.56 4.64
CA THR A 87 -16.49 -53.22 3.50
C THR A 87 -15.81 -52.23 2.58
N GLN A 88 -14.47 -52.31 2.47
CA GLN A 88 -13.77 -51.89 1.25
C GLN A 88 -13.55 -53.12 0.38
N THR A 89 -14.16 -53.13 -0.80
CA THR A 89 -13.89 -54.10 -1.86
C THR A 89 -12.45 -53.94 -2.32
N LYS A 90 -11.63 -54.97 -2.10
CA LYS A 90 -10.30 -55.11 -2.71
C LYS A 90 -10.44 -55.02 -4.22
N LEU A 91 -9.80 -54.02 -4.83
CA LEU A 91 -9.44 -54.06 -6.23
C LEU A 91 -7.96 -54.47 -6.32
N GLU A 92 -7.69 -55.39 -7.24
CA GLU A 92 -6.50 -56.19 -7.37
C GLU A 92 -5.19 -55.38 -7.48
N GLU A 93 -4.17 -55.85 -6.77
CA GLU A 93 -2.78 -55.40 -6.86
C GLU A 93 -2.22 -55.76 -8.25
N ASN A 94 -2.28 -54.82 -9.19
CA ASN A 94 -1.43 -54.86 -10.36
C ASN A 94 -0.18 -54.01 -10.11
N ASN A 95 0.96 -54.70 -10.13
CA ASN A 95 2.31 -54.16 -10.11
C ASN A 95 2.45 -52.96 -11.05
N CYS A 96 2.54 -51.76 -10.48
CA CYS A 96 3.09 -50.60 -11.14
C CYS A 96 4.30 -50.13 -10.34
N SER A 97 5.44 -50.07 -11.04
CA SER A 97 6.64 -49.32 -10.68
C SER A 97 6.31 -47.97 -10.03
N PRO A 98 7.22 -47.37 -9.23
CA PRO A 98 7.05 -46.01 -8.74
C PRO A 98 7.18 -45.05 -9.93
N SER A 99 6.12 -44.93 -10.72
CA SER A 99 5.93 -43.76 -11.57
C SER A 99 5.57 -42.64 -10.62
N THR A 100 6.50 -41.71 -10.42
CA THR A 100 6.24 -40.37 -9.93
C THR A 100 5.24 -39.73 -10.88
N LYS A 101 3.95 -40.03 -10.70
CA LYS A 101 2.86 -39.38 -11.43
C LYS A 101 2.73 -38.00 -10.82
N PHE A 102 3.50 -37.05 -11.35
CA PHE A 102 3.05 -35.67 -11.39
C PHE A 102 1.75 -35.69 -12.19
N THR A 103 0.61 -35.85 -11.51
CA THR A 103 -0.69 -35.49 -12.08
C THR A 103 -0.62 -34.01 -12.36
N THR A 104 -0.39 -33.65 -13.63
CA THR A 104 -0.44 -32.28 -14.10
C THR A 104 -1.86 -31.77 -13.85
N ARG A 105 -2.00 -30.99 -12.77
CA ARG A 105 -3.27 -30.35 -12.39
C ARG A 105 -3.71 -29.46 -13.56
N SER A 106 -4.97 -29.53 -13.95
CA SER A 106 -5.44 -28.70 -15.06
C SER A 106 -5.36 -27.21 -14.67
N PRO A 107 -5.09 -26.29 -15.61
CA PRO A 107 -5.05 -24.86 -15.32
C PRO A 107 -6.33 -24.34 -14.64
N SER A 108 -7.49 -24.92 -14.98
CA SER A 108 -8.77 -24.56 -14.34
C SER A 108 -8.82 -24.94 -12.87
N ASP A 109 -8.28 -26.10 -12.52
CA ASP A 109 -8.24 -26.58 -11.12
C ASP A 109 -7.23 -25.77 -10.31
N ILE A 110 -6.09 -25.40 -10.90
CA ILE A 110 -5.11 -24.49 -10.30
C ILE A 110 -5.78 -23.13 -10.00
N ILE A 111 -6.45 -22.53 -10.99
CA ILE A 111 -7.13 -21.24 -10.82
C ILE A 111 -8.18 -21.30 -9.70
N LYS A 112 -8.98 -22.37 -9.62
CA LYS A 112 -9.99 -22.54 -8.56
C LYS A 112 -9.34 -22.66 -7.19
N SER A 113 -8.30 -23.49 -7.07
CA SER A 113 -7.55 -23.69 -5.83
C SER A 113 -6.92 -22.39 -5.35
N LEU A 114 -6.20 -21.68 -6.23
CA LEU A 114 -5.57 -20.41 -5.90
C LEU A 114 -6.60 -19.35 -5.52
N LEU A 115 -7.73 -19.29 -6.22
CA LEU A 115 -8.81 -18.35 -5.87
C LEU A 115 -9.31 -18.60 -4.45
N GLU A 116 -9.61 -19.85 -4.09
CA GLU A 116 -10.11 -20.19 -2.76
C GLU A 116 -9.10 -19.84 -1.67
N ILE A 117 -7.83 -20.19 -1.88
CA ILE A 117 -6.74 -19.89 -0.94
C ILE A 117 -6.58 -18.38 -0.78
N LEU A 118 -6.50 -17.64 -1.89
CA LEU A 118 -6.27 -16.19 -1.88
C LEU A 118 -7.39 -15.41 -1.19
N GLU A 119 -8.64 -15.85 -1.28
CA GLU A 119 -9.74 -15.21 -0.55
C GLU A 119 -9.60 -15.40 0.98
N ALA A 120 -9.00 -16.50 1.41
CA ALA A 120 -8.77 -16.82 2.82
C ALA A 120 -7.48 -16.21 3.38
N ARG A 121 -6.32 -16.47 2.73
CA ARG A 121 -4.95 -16.23 3.21
C ARG A 121 -3.97 -15.87 2.09
N CYS A 122 -2.75 -15.46 2.45
CA CYS A 122 -1.62 -15.36 1.51
C CYS A 122 -1.14 -16.76 1.07
N LEU A 123 -0.58 -16.85 -0.13
CA LEU A 123 0.05 -18.04 -0.67
C LEU A 123 1.37 -18.30 0.07
N ASP A 124 1.62 -19.57 0.36
CA ASP A 124 2.92 -20.03 0.84
C ASP A 124 3.80 -20.49 -0.36
N ALA A 125 5.03 -20.93 -0.07
CA ALA A 125 5.95 -21.37 -1.11
C ALA A 125 5.44 -22.61 -1.88
N GLU A 126 4.62 -23.46 -1.25
CA GLU A 126 4.08 -24.65 -1.90
C GLU A 126 2.96 -24.29 -2.87
N ASP A 127 2.05 -23.40 -2.45
CA ASP A 127 0.97 -22.87 -3.29
C ASP A 127 1.50 -22.17 -4.56
N MET A 128 2.68 -21.55 -4.44
CA MET A 128 3.34 -20.83 -5.54
C MET A 128 3.96 -21.75 -6.59
N ASN A 129 4.22 -23.03 -6.29
CA ASN A 129 4.75 -23.98 -7.28
C ASN A 129 3.76 -24.28 -8.41
N ASP A 130 2.45 -24.08 -8.15
CA ASP A 130 1.40 -24.23 -9.16
C ASP A 130 1.41 -23.08 -10.19
N LEU A 131 2.03 -21.94 -9.86
CA LEU A 131 2.31 -20.83 -10.77
C LEU A 131 3.64 -21.08 -11.46
N THR A 132 3.59 -21.58 -12.70
CA THR A 132 4.78 -21.78 -13.53
C THR A 132 4.93 -20.62 -14.52
N ASP A 133 6.15 -20.31 -14.93
CA ASP A 133 6.40 -19.23 -15.91
C ASP A 133 5.59 -19.41 -17.22
N ALA A 134 5.31 -20.67 -17.59
CA ALA A 134 4.57 -21.00 -18.80
C ALA A 134 3.07 -20.61 -18.73
N ASN A 135 2.47 -20.59 -17.54
CA ASN A 135 1.03 -20.36 -17.35
C ASN A 135 0.69 -19.16 -16.46
N ALA A 136 1.69 -18.53 -15.84
CA ALA A 136 1.51 -17.45 -14.85
C ALA A 136 0.62 -16.31 -15.36
N ILE A 137 0.85 -15.84 -16.59
CA ILE A 137 0.06 -14.73 -17.18
C ILE A 137 -1.42 -15.13 -17.31
N GLU A 138 -1.71 -16.30 -17.87
CA GLU A 138 -3.07 -16.78 -18.08
C GLU A 138 -3.80 -16.97 -16.74
N ILE A 139 -3.13 -17.56 -15.76
CA ILE A 139 -3.68 -17.77 -14.41
C ILE A 139 -4.00 -16.41 -13.76
N VAL A 140 -3.05 -15.48 -13.77
CA VAL A 140 -3.23 -14.16 -13.13
C VAL A 140 -4.32 -13.35 -13.82
N GLU A 141 -4.41 -13.37 -15.15
CA GLU A 141 -5.48 -12.69 -15.89
C GLU A 141 -6.87 -13.26 -15.56
N ASN A 142 -6.98 -14.58 -15.36
CA ASN A 142 -8.22 -15.21 -14.95
C ASN A 142 -8.57 -14.88 -13.49
N LEU A 143 -7.59 -14.90 -12.59
CA LEU A 143 -7.76 -14.54 -11.19
C LEU A 143 -8.15 -13.06 -11.04
N ALA A 144 -7.58 -12.14 -11.83
CA ALA A 144 -7.89 -10.72 -11.80
C ALA A 144 -9.39 -10.42 -12.01
N LYS A 145 -10.08 -11.25 -12.81
CA LYS A 145 -11.53 -11.13 -13.07
C LYS A 145 -12.39 -11.59 -11.89
N ARG A 146 -11.87 -12.45 -11.01
CA ARG A 146 -12.65 -13.19 -10.01
C ARG A 146 -12.30 -12.84 -8.57
N LEU A 147 -11.05 -12.43 -8.31
CA LEU A 147 -10.58 -12.08 -6.99
C LEU A 147 -11.32 -10.85 -6.44
N SER A 148 -11.63 -10.88 -5.16
CA SER A 148 -12.03 -9.70 -4.39
C SER A 148 -10.84 -8.76 -4.18
N SER A 149 -11.09 -7.59 -3.57
CA SER A 149 -10.00 -6.71 -3.11
C SER A 149 -9.08 -7.44 -2.13
N ARG A 150 -9.66 -8.17 -1.16
CA ARG A 150 -8.92 -8.98 -0.18
C ARG A 150 -8.06 -10.05 -0.85
N GLY A 151 -8.60 -10.80 -1.81
CA GLY A 151 -7.83 -11.80 -2.56
C GLY A 151 -6.68 -11.18 -3.35
N SER A 152 -6.91 -9.99 -3.92
CA SER A 152 -5.87 -9.23 -4.62
C SER A 152 -4.77 -8.74 -3.67
N TYR A 153 -5.14 -8.26 -2.48
CA TYR A 153 -4.21 -7.87 -1.41
C TYR A 153 -3.33 -9.06 -0.99
N ASN A 154 -3.95 -10.20 -0.69
CA ASN A 154 -3.24 -11.41 -0.27
C ASN A 154 -2.26 -11.89 -1.35
N PHE A 155 -2.66 -11.84 -2.62
CA PHE A 155 -1.79 -12.27 -3.71
C PHE A 155 -0.56 -11.36 -3.84
N CYS A 156 -0.76 -10.04 -3.86
CA CYS A 156 0.35 -9.10 -3.87
C CYS A 156 1.25 -9.23 -2.64
N CYS A 157 0.70 -9.45 -1.44
CA CYS A 157 1.51 -9.71 -0.25
C CYS A 157 2.39 -10.94 -0.40
N SER A 158 1.84 -12.01 -0.97
CA SER A 158 2.59 -13.24 -1.25
C SER A 158 3.78 -12.98 -2.17
N ILE A 159 3.61 -12.15 -3.21
CA ILE A 159 4.71 -11.75 -4.10
C ILE A 159 5.75 -10.88 -3.38
N CYS A 160 5.33 -9.95 -2.52
CA CYS A 160 6.26 -9.11 -1.77
C CYS A 160 7.16 -9.90 -0.82
N ASP A 161 6.70 -11.05 -0.36
CA ASP A 161 7.42 -11.89 0.60
C ASP A 161 8.41 -12.87 -0.08
N MET A 162 8.46 -12.87 -1.44
CA MET A 162 9.40 -13.69 -2.22
C MET A 162 10.82 -13.15 -2.25
N GLU A 163 11.75 -14.05 -2.60
CA GLU A 163 13.10 -13.68 -3.03
C GLU A 163 13.05 -12.74 -4.24
N THR A 164 13.99 -11.79 -4.29
CA THR A 164 13.91 -10.62 -5.18
C THR A 164 13.88 -10.98 -6.67
N GLY A 165 14.54 -12.06 -7.11
CA GLY A 165 14.57 -12.47 -8.52
C GLY A 165 13.19 -12.91 -9.04
N LEU A 166 12.63 -13.96 -8.44
CA LEU A 166 11.29 -14.47 -8.77
C LEU A 166 10.21 -13.44 -8.43
N GLY A 167 10.35 -12.74 -7.30
CA GLY A 167 9.46 -11.65 -6.89
C GLY A 167 9.36 -10.55 -7.95
N THR A 168 10.47 -10.15 -8.57
CA THR A 168 10.47 -9.14 -9.65
C THR A 168 9.67 -9.62 -10.87
N TYR A 169 9.88 -10.87 -11.30
CA TYR A 169 9.14 -11.45 -12.43
C TYR A 169 7.63 -11.44 -12.18
N TYR A 170 7.20 -11.98 -11.03
CA TYR A 170 5.78 -12.00 -10.67
C TYR A 170 5.23 -10.60 -10.39
N ALA A 171 6.01 -9.67 -9.85
CA ALA A 171 5.59 -8.29 -9.63
C ALA A 171 5.19 -7.61 -10.95
N ARG A 172 5.94 -7.84 -12.04
CA ARG A 172 5.59 -7.31 -13.37
C ARG A 172 4.25 -7.86 -13.87
N ILE A 173 4.03 -9.16 -13.71
CA ILE A 173 2.76 -9.81 -14.11
C ILE A 173 1.62 -9.27 -13.25
N MET A 174 1.79 -9.20 -11.93
CA MET A 174 0.79 -8.69 -11.01
C MET A 174 0.43 -7.23 -11.29
N CYS A 175 1.42 -6.38 -11.55
CA CYS A 175 1.21 -4.98 -11.90
C CYS A 175 0.43 -4.84 -13.20
N SER A 176 0.89 -5.49 -14.27
CA SER A 176 0.32 -5.31 -15.62
C SER A 176 -1.00 -6.04 -15.85
N LYS A 177 -1.23 -7.18 -15.19
CA LYS A 177 -2.39 -8.06 -15.47
C LYS A 177 -3.46 -8.01 -14.39
N LEU A 178 -3.07 -7.88 -13.12
CA LEU A 178 -4.02 -7.86 -12.02
C LEU A 178 -4.33 -6.44 -11.56
N LEU A 179 -3.34 -5.71 -11.05
CA LEU A 179 -3.55 -4.38 -10.48
C LEU A 179 -4.05 -3.39 -11.53
N PHE A 180 -3.46 -3.39 -12.73
CA PHE A 180 -3.92 -2.52 -13.82
C PHE A 180 -5.41 -2.73 -14.12
N GLN A 181 -5.86 -3.98 -14.28
CA GLN A 181 -7.27 -4.29 -14.54
C GLN A 181 -8.18 -3.86 -13.40
N LYS A 182 -7.76 -4.08 -12.14
CA LYS A 182 -8.49 -3.60 -10.96
C LYS A 182 -8.63 -2.08 -10.97
N MET A 183 -7.59 -1.34 -11.35
CA MET A 183 -7.61 0.13 -11.44
C MET A 183 -8.56 0.66 -12.53
N LEU A 184 -8.64 -0.01 -13.67
CA LEU A 184 -9.61 0.35 -14.72
C LEU A 184 -11.06 0.18 -14.27
N GLN A 185 -11.33 -0.85 -13.46
CA GLN A 185 -12.68 -1.20 -13.02
C GLN A 185 -13.16 -0.38 -11.82
N LEU A 186 -12.24 0.20 -11.06
CA LEU A 186 -12.54 0.94 -9.84
C LEU A 186 -13.46 2.14 -10.09
N GLU A 187 -14.61 2.12 -9.45
CA GLU A 187 -15.61 3.17 -9.59
C GLU A 187 -15.09 4.52 -9.07
N LYS A 188 -15.62 5.62 -9.66
CA LYS A 188 -15.21 7.01 -9.41
C LYS A 188 -15.18 7.43 -7.93
N ASN A 189 -16.02 6.82 -7.10
CA ASN A 189 -16.15 7.11 -5.67
C ASN A 189 -15.65 5.99 -4.77
N SER A 190 -15.10 4.91 -5.34
CA SER A 190 -14.56 3.82 -4.55
C SER A 190 -13.20 4.23 -3.98
N ASN A 191 -13.14 4.42 -2.67
CA ASN A 191 -11.89 4.53 -1.91
C ASN A 191 -11.33 3.15 -1.54
N ARG A 192 -11.99 2.05 -1.98
CA ARG A 192 -11.64 0.66 -1.65
C ARG A 192 -10.55 0.09 -2.54
N VAL A 193 -9.66 0.95 -3.02
CA VAL A 193 -8.38 0.46 -3.49
C VAL A 193 -7.63 0.12 -2.22
N ASP A 194 -7.13 -1.12 -2.12
CA ASP A 194 -6.16 -1.43 -1.10
C ASP A 194 -4.85 -0.70 -1.48
N LEU A 195 -4.83 0.62 -1.23
CA LEU A 195 -3.68 1.48 -1.48
C LEU A 195 -2.48 0.93 -0.70
N SER A 196 -2.73 0.35 0.47
CA SER A 196 -1.77 -0.44 1.24
C SER A 196 -1.08 -1.53 0.40
N THR A 197 -1.81 -2.25 -0.46
CA THR A 197 -1.24 -3.25 -1.36
C THR A 197 -0.26 -2.62 -2.34
N ILE A 198 -0.69 -1.56 -3.00
CA ILE A 198 0.11 -0.96 -4.07
C ILE A 198 1.30 -0.22 -3.48
N THR A 199 1.14 0.42 -2.31
CA THR A 199 2.24 1.03 -1.57
C THR A 199 3.25 -0.04 -1.14
N LYS A 200 2.83 -1.18 -0.57
CA LYS A 200 3.75 -2.29 -0.24
C LYS A 200 4.50 -2.79 -1.48
N MET A 201 3.80 -2.94 -2.60
CA MET A 201 4.41 -3.33 -3.88
C MET A 201 5.38 -2.25 -4.39
N ALA A 202 5.05 -0.97 -4.28
CA ALA A 202 5.90 0.15 -4.72
C ALA A 202 7.14 0.32 -3.86
N GLU A 203 7.05 0.01 -2.56
CA GLU A 203 8.21 0.00 -1.66
C GLU A 203 9.16 -1.15 -1.99
N LYS A 204 8.63 -2.34 -2.30
CA LYS A 204 9.44 -3.54 -2.60
C LYS A 204 9.98 -3.57 -4.04
N PHE A 205 9.15 -3.17 -5.01
CA PHE A 205 9.41 -3.23 -6.45
C PHE A 205 9.08 -1.90 -7.14
N PRO A 206 9.77 -0.79 -6.78
CA PRO A 206 9.41 0.56 -7.23
C PRO A 206 9.41 0.71 -8.75
N ASP A 207 10.41 0.12 -9.42
CA ASP A 207 10.57 0.20 -10.88
C ASP A 207 9.50 -0.59 -11.63
N ASP A 208 9.16 -1.79 -11.15
CA ASP A 208 8.15 -2.63 -11.81
C ASP A 208 6.75 -2.03 -11.62
N VAL A 209 6.44 -1.51 -10.43
CA VAL A 209 5.18 -0.76 -10.21
C VAL A 209 5.16 0.49 -11.10
N ARG A 210 6.26 1.22 -11.23
CA ARG A 210 6.30 2.40 -12.10
C ARG A 210 6.04 2.02 -13.55
N LYS A 211 6.86 1.14 -14.12
CA LYS A 211 6.87 0.80 -15.55
C LYS A 211 5.68 -0.05 -15.99
N CYS A 212 5.21 -0.97 -15.14
CA CYS A 212 4.14 -1.91 -15.50
C CYS A 212 2.76 -1.50 -15.00
N LEU A 213 2.66 -0.50 -14.10
CA LEU A 213 1.37 -0.01 -13.59
C LEU A 213 1.21 1.49 -13.80
N VAL A 214 2.03 2.34 -13.16
CA VAL A 214 1.81 3.80 -13.16
C VAL A 214 1.90 4.40 -14.56
N VAL A 215 2.95 4.07 -15.33
CA VAL A 215 3.17 4.65 -16.66
C VAL A 215 2.05 4.27 -17.65
N PRO A 216 1.65 2.98 -17.79
CA PRO A 216 0.50 2.62 -18.61
C PRO A 216 -0.82 3.30 -18.20
N LEU A 217 -0.99 3.64 -16.92
CA LEU A 217 -2.20 4.28 -16.43
C LEU A 217 -2.33 5.76 -16.84
N PHE A 218 -1.24 6.42 -17.26
CA PHE A 218 -1.31 7.79 -17.75
C PHE A 218 -2.22 7.93 -18.98
N ASN A 219 -2.19 6.98 -19.91
CA ASN A 219 -3.07 7.03 -21.09
C ASN A 219 -4.34 6.19 -20.95
N ALA A 220 -4.57 5.61 -19.77
CA ALA A 220 -5.74 4.77 -19.54
C ALA A 220 -7.01 5.59 -19.28
N ASN A 221 -8.16 5.08 -19.74
CA ASN A 221 -9.46 5.65 -19.42
C ASN A 221 -9.91 5.25 -18.01
N LEU A 222 -9.43 5.99 -17.01
CA LEU A 222 -9.71 5.72 -15.60
C LEU A 222 -11.02 6.34 -15.14
N LYS A 223 -11.88 5.52 -14.54
CA LYS A 223 -13.10 5.98 -13.86
C LYS A 223 -12.78 6.79 -12.58
N ASN A 224 -11.69 6.44 -11.89
CA ASN A 224 -11.21 7.11 -10.69
C ASN A 224 -9.75 7.53 -10.83
N THR A 225 -9.49 8.78 -11.19
CA THR A 225 -8.13 9.31 -11.40
C THR A 225 -7.40 9.66 -10.09
N LYS A 226 -8.10 9.74 -8.96
CA LYS A 226 -7.49 10.06 -7.65
C LYS A 226 -6.49 8.99 -7.19
N ILE A 227 -6.69 7.74 -7.62
CA ILE A 227 -5.80 6.63 -7.29
C ILE A 227 -4.37 6.90 -7.76
N ILE A 228 -4.20 7.43 -8.98
CA ILE A 228 -2.88 7.72 -9.55
C ILE A 228 -2.19 8.79 -8.72
N LEU A 229 -2.92 9.83 -8.32
CA LEU A 229 -2.38 10.87 -7.46
C LEU A 229 -1.93 10.32 -6.10
N MET A 230 -2.67 9.37 -5.51
CA MET A 230 -2.26 8.72 -4.26
C MET A 230 -1.00 7.88 -4.44
N LEU A 231 -0.90 7.14 -5.54
CA LEU A 231 0.28 6.33 -5.85
C LEU A 231 1.52 7.19 -6.05
N ILE A 232 1.42 8.23 -6.85
CA ILE A 232 2.52 9.16 -7.10
C ILE A 232 3.00 9.80 -5.81
N LYS A 233 2.09 10.14 -4.89
CA LYS A 233 2.44 10.66 -3.56
C LYS A 233 3.12 9.64 -2.65
N SER A 234 2.94 8.33 -2.88
CA SER A 234 3.64 7.31 -2.10
C SER A 234 5.09 7.07 -2.55
N TYR A 235 5.49 7.55 -3.74
CA TYR A 235 6.88 7.47 -4.16
C TYR A 235 7.75 8.43 -3.37
N ALA A 236 8.95 7.96 -3.02
CA ALA A 236 9.97 8.80 -2.39
C ALA A 236 10.36 9.98 -3.30
N PRO A 237 10.78 11.14 -2.74
CA PRO A 237 11.18 12.30 -3.53
C PRO A 237 12.27 12.01 -4.58
N SER A 238 13.19 11.08 -4.29
CA SER A 238 14.24 10.66 -5.22
C SER A 238 13.70 10.04 -6.51
N ALA A 239 12.56 9.35 -6.45
CA ALA A 239 11.93 8.70 -7.61
C ALA A 239 11.07 9.66 -8.46
N LYS A 240 10.81 10.88 -7.97
CA LYS A 240 9.96 11.86 -8.68
C LYS A 240 10.57 12.32 -9.99
N LYS A 241 11.91 12.47 -10.07
CA LYS A 241 12.57 12.88 -11.31
C LYS A 241 12.33 11.88 -12.44
N GLU A 242 12.47 10.59 -12.14
CA GLU A 242 12.19 9.52 -13.10
C GLU A 242 10.71 9.47 -13.48
N LEU A 243 9.79 9.63 -12.53
CA LEU A 243 8.35 9.72 -12.81
C LEU A 243 7.99 10.90 -13.72
N ILE A 244 8.67 12.04 -13.59
CA ILE A 244 8.48 13.18 -14.49
C ILE A 244 8.93 12.83 -15.90
N SER A 245 10.10 12.19 -16.06
CA SER A 245 10.58 11.74 -17.37
C SER A 245 9.58 10.77 -18.01
N ASP A 246 9.17 9.75 -17.26
CA ASP A 246 8.21 8.74 -17.72
C ASP A 246 6.87 9.39 -18.10
N PHE A 247 6.39 10.36 -17.31
CA PHE A 247 5.18 11.11 -17.63
C PHE A 247 5.32 11.89 -18.94
N LEU A 248 6.44 12.58 -19.14
CA LEU A 248 6.69 13.37 -20.34
C LEU A 248 6.91 12.53 -21.61
N GLU A 249 7.33 11.27 -21.45
CA GLU A 249 7.50 10.32 -22.55
C GLU A 249 6.22 9.55 -22.86
N ALA A 250 5.42 9.25 -21.85
CA ALA A 250 4.23 8.44 -22.03
C ALA A 250 2.98 9.25 -22.38
N VAL A 251 2.78 10.45 -21.84
CA VAL A 251 1.52 11.19 -22.01
C VAL A 251 1.35 11.67 -23.45
N ASP A 252 0.43 11.04 -24.19
CA ASP A 252 0.11 11.41 -25.57
C ASP A 252 -0.69 12.71 -25.64
N GLU A 253 -1.68 12.85 -24.76
CA GLU A 253 -2.52 14.04 -24.64
C GLU A 253 -2.67 14.46 -23.18
N LEU A 254 -2.34 15.72 -22.88
CA LEU A 254 -2.52 16.27 -21.54
C LEU A 254 -4.02 16.42 -21.22
N GLN A 255 -4.54 15.56 -20.35
CA GLN A 255 -5.90 15.57 -19.80
C GLN A 255 -5.99 16.44 -18.52
N PRO A 256 -7.20 16.86 -18.08
CA PRO A 256 -7.33 17.76 -16.92
C PRO A 256 -6.77 17.16 -15.61
N TRP A 257 -6.87 15.84 -15.43
CA TRP A 257 -6.35 15.18 -14.24
C TRP A 257 -4.82 15.04 -14.25
N HIS A 258 -4.19 15.01 -15.43
CA HIS A 258 -2.73 15.02 -15.56
C HIS A 258 -2.12 16.28 -14.96
N VAL A 259 -2.82 17.40 -15.05
CA VAL A 259 -2.38 18.67 -14.45
C VAL A 259 -2.22 18.54 -12.93
N THR A 260 -3.15 17.83 -12.26
CA THR A 260 -3.04 17.60 -10.80
C THR A 260 -1.90 16.65 -10.45
N VAL A 261 -1.60 15.69 -11.33
CA VAL A 261 -0.44 14.80 -11.20
C VAL A 261 0.86 15.60 -11.32
N LEU A 262 1.02 16.38 -12.39
CA LEU A 262 2.17 17.27 -12.59
C LEU A 262 2.37 18.17 -11.37
N GLN A 263 1.32 18.84 -10.89
CA GLN A 263 1.42 19.69 -9.71
C GLN A 263 1.98 18.94 -8.48
N SER A 264 1.69 17.64 -8.32
CA SER A 264 2.21 16.84 -7.19
C SER A 264 3.67 16.37 -7.37
N LEU A 265 4.13 16.31 -8.61
CA LEU A 265 5.50 15.93 -8.96
C LEU A 265 6.46 17.11 -8.90
N ILE A 266 5.98 18.33 -9.13
CA ILE A 266 6.81 19.53 -9.25
C ILE A 266 7.03 20.22 -7.89
N ASP A 267 7.53 19.45 -6.91
CA ASP A 267 8.04 19.96 -5.64
C ASP A 267 9.57 19.96 -5.55
N ILE A 268 10.24 19.46 -6.58
CA ILE A 268 11.70 19.46 -6.75
C ILE A 268 12.12 20.48 -7.82
N GLN A 269 13.35 20.97 -7.76
CA GLN A 269 13.93 21.83 -8.80
C GLN A 269 14.18 21.00 -10.08
N LEU A 270 13.67 21.47 -11.21
CA LEU A 270 13.82 20.82 -12.50
C LEU A 270 14.98 21.41 -13.31
N ASP A 271 15.59 20.57 -14.14
CA ASP A 271 16.53 21.04 -15.16
C ASP A 271 15.81 21.73 -16.32
N GLU A 272 16.57 22.50 -17.10
CA GLU A 272 16.04 23.38 -18.14
C GLU A 272 15.25 22.62 -19.22
N ASP A 273 15.75 21.45 -19.65
CA ASP A 273 15.10 20.65 -20.70
C ASP A 273 13.76 20.11 -20.22
N THR A 274 13.76 19.48 -19.04
CA THR A 274 12.55 18.94 -18.41
C THR A 274 11.51 20.04 -18.21
N MET A 275 11.92 21.20 -17.70
CA MET A 275 11.03 22.34 -17.50
C MET A 275 10.45 22.87 -18.81
N THR A 276 11.26 22.94 -19.87
CA THR A 276 10.81 23.39 -21.19
C THR A 276 9.76 22.44 -21.78
N ARG A 277 9.95 21.13 -21.65
CA ARG A 277 8.98 20.12 -22.09
C ARG A 277 7.65 20.22 -21.33
N ILE A 278 7.70 20.40 -20.01
CA ILE A 278 6.48 20.60 -19.19
C ILE A 278 5.73 21.86 -19.63
N LEU A 279 6.44 22.98 -19.82
CA LEU A 279 5.82 24.24 -20.24
C LEU A 279 5.19 24.13 -21.64
N SER A 280 5.85 23.44 -22.58
CA SER A 280 5.28 23.19 -23.91
C SER A 280 3.93 22.46 -23.82
N LEU A 281 3.87 21.36 -23.06
CA LEU A 281 2.63 20.60 -22.86
C LEU A 281 1.51 21.45 -22.25
N LEU A 282 1.85 22.33 -21.31
CA LEU A 282 0.87 23.20 -20.65
C LEU A 282 0.40 24.32 -21.59
N VAL A 283 1.30 24.93 -22.37
CA VAL A 283 0.96 25.98 -23.35
C VAL A 283 0.02 25.45 -24.42
N ASP A 284 0.28 24.25 -24.94
CA ASP A 284 -0.55 23.62 -25.97
C ASP A 284 -2.02 23.45 -25.53
N LYS A 285 -2.28 23.34 -24.23
CA LYS A 285 -3.63 23.25 -23.65
C LYS A 285 -4.13 24.55 -23.00
N ALA A 286 -3.40 25.65 -23.10
CA ALA A 286 -3.70 26.88 -22.37
C ALA A 286 -5.10 27.44 -22.65
N LEU A 287 -5.53 27.42 -23.92
CA LEU A 287 -6.87 27.86 -24.30
C LEU A 287 -7.97 26.90 -23.80
N ALA A 288 -7.73 25.59 -23.91
CA ALA A 288 -8.68 24.56 -23.49
C ALA A 288 -8.91 24.57 -21.97
N TYR A 289 -7.86 24.87 -21.19
CA TYR A 289 -7.89 24.86 -19.73
C TYR A 289 -7.84 26.26 -19.10
N ALA A 290 -8.19 27.30 -19.87
CA ALA A 290 -8.15 28.70 -19.42
C ALA A 290 -9.02 28.98 -18.18
N ASP A 291 -10.11 28.24 -18.02
CA ASP A 291 -11.07 28.36 -16.91
C ASP A 291 -10.86 27.26 -15.83
N ASP A 292 -9.88 26.36 -15.99
CA ASP A 292 -9.64 25.25 -15.06
C ASP A 292 -8.81 25.68 -13.84
N LYS A 293 -9.35 25.42 -12.64
CA LYS A 293 -8.72 25.77 -11.36
C LYS A 293 -7.43 24.99 -11.09
N ASN A 294 -7.36 23.71 -11.42
CA ASN A 294 -6.18 22.88 -11.17
C ASN A 294 -5.04 23.31 -12.09
N TYR A 295 -5.34 23.63 -13.35
CA TYR A 295 -4.41 24.24 -14.30
C TYR A 295 -3.86 25.56 -13.77
N SER A 296 -4.74 26.38 -13.19
CA SER A 296 -4.34 27.60 -12.52
C SER A 296 -3.33 27.36 -11.40
N GLN A 297 -3.62 26.38 -10.54
CA GLN A 297 -2.79 26.06 -9.39
C GLN A 297 -1.45 25.46 -9.81
N CYS A 298 -1.42 24.67 -10.88
CA CYS A 298 -0.19 24.12 -11.46
C CYS A 298 0.74 25.24 -11.94
N ILE A 299 0.25 26.19 -12.75
CA ILE A 299 1.06 27.34 -13.22
C ILE A 299 1.58 28.17 -12.03
N LEU A 300 0.72 28.44 -11.04
CA LEU A 300 1.15 29.16 -9.84
C LEU A 300 2.23 28.41 -9.04
N SER A 301 2.14 27.07 -8.98
CA SER A 301 3.16 26.25 -8.34
C SER A 301 4.49 26.39 -9.07
N LEU A 302 4.48 26.27 -10.40
CA LEU A 302 5.67 26.45 -11.25
C LEU A 302 6.35 27.79 -11.02
N LEU A 303 5.59 28.89 -11.05
CA LEU A 303 6.12 30.23 -10.80
C LEU A 303 6.79 30.32 -9.43
N LYS A 304 6.23 29.69 -8.40
CA LYS A 304 6.76 29.76 -7.03
C LYS A 304 8.02 28.92 -6.84
N THR A 305 8.17 27.80 -7.54
CA THR A 305 9.19 26.79 -7.21
C THR A 305 10.28 26.64 -8.26
N GLN A 306 10.08 27.02 -9.53
CA GLN A 306 10.97 26.66 -10.65
C GLN A 306 11.84 27.82 -11.19
N SER A 307 12.16 28.82 -10.36
CA SER A 307 13.04 29.94 -10.76
C SER A 307 14.53 29.54 -10.69
N PRO A 308 15.41 30.03 -11.59
CA PRO A 308 15.17 31.01 -12.67
C PRO A 308 14.70 30.39 -13.99
N PHE A 309 14.00 31.19 -14.81
CA PHE A 309 13.48 30.79 -16.13
C PHE A 309 14.29 31.39 -17.29
N THR A 310 14.46 30.63 -18.37
CA THR A 310 15.01 31.13 -19.64
C THR A 310 14.01 32.04 -20.36
N ASP A 311 14.47 32.82 -21.35
CA ASP A 311 13.59 33.76 -22.06
C ASP A 311 12.45 33.03 -22.81
N ASN A 312 12.74 31.85 -23.39
CA ASN A 312 11.73 31.01 -24.02
C ASN A 312 10.66 30.55 -23.01
N GLN A 313 11.10 30.04 -21.85
CA GLN A 313 10.19 29.60 -20.79
C GLN A 313 9.33 30.75 -20.23
N ARG A 314 9.90 31.96 -20.15
CA ARG A 314 9.15 33.16 -19.77
C ARG A 314 8.05 33.50 -20.77
N ASN A 315 8.34 33.41 -22.06
CA ASN A 315 7.35 33.67 -23.11
C ASN A 315 6.18 32.67 -23.02
N MET A 316 6.49 31.38 -22.85
CA MET A 316 5.49 30.32 -22.61
C MET A 316 4.62 30.61 -21.39
N LEU A 317 5.24 30.95 -20.24
CA LEU A 317 4.52 31.32 -19.03
C LEU A 317 3.63 32.55 -19.24
N HIS A 318 4.13 33.57 -19.92
CA HIS A 318 3.39 34.79 -20.20
C HIS A 318 2.15 34.53 -21.06
N GLU A 319 2.27 33.69 -22.09
CA GLU A 319 1.14 33.27 -22.94
C GLU A 319 0.05 32.57 -22.13
N MET A 320 0.42 31.60 -21.29
CA MET A 320 -0.52 30.91 -20.40
C MET A 320 -1.21 31.89 -19.45
N ILE A 321 -0.49 32.85 -18.86
CA ILE A 321 -1.05 33.82 -17.92
C ILE A 321 -2.02 34.79 -18.60
N ILE A 322 -1.74 35.20 -19.84
CA ILE A 322 -2.63 36.10 -20.60
C ILE A 322 -3.93 35.40 -20.97
N THR A 323 -3.84 34.17 -21.46
CA THR A 323 -4.99 33.37 -21.90
C THR A 323 -5.87 32.93 -20.73
N HIS A 324 -5.30 32.81 -19.55
CA HIS A 324 -6.00 32.42 -18.33
C HIS A 324 -7.16 33.34 -17.95
N LYS A 325 -8.24 32.76 -17.40
CA LYS A 325 -9.49 33.47 -17.10
C LYS A 325 -9.95 33.35 -15.65
N THR A 326 -9.33 32.49 -14.84
CA THR A 326 -9.74 32.32 -13.44
C THR A 326 -9.28 33.47 -12.53
N VAL A 327 -9.77 33.47 -11.28
CA VAL A 327 -9.35 34.39 -10.21
C VAL A 327 -7.84 34.38 -9.93
N PHE A 328 -7.13 33.33 -10.34
CA PHE A 328 -5.68 33.20 -10.14
C PHE A 328 -4.84 34.02 -11.12
N LYS A 329 -5.43 34.58 -12.18
CA LYS A 329 -4.73 35.40 -13.18
C LYS A 329 -3.95 36.55 -12.57
N LYS A 330 -4.57 37.31 -11.65
CA LYS A 330 -3.94 38.48 -11.02
C LYS A 330 -2.76 38.06 -10.12
N PRO A 331 -2.89 37.06 -9.23
CA PRO A 331 -1.75 36.49 -8.52
C PRO A 331 -0.60 36.02 -9.41
N MET A 332 -0.89 35.34 -10.53
CA MET A 332 0.15 34.89 -11.47
C MET A 332 0.90 36.06 -12.10
N LYS A 333 0.17 37.06 -12.63
CA LYS A 333 0.76 38.27 -13.22
C LYS A 333 1.66 38.99 -12.22
N ASN A 334 1.22 39.16 -10.99
CA ASN A 334 2.02 39.82 -9.96
C ASN A 334 3.33 39.08 -9.67
N LEU A 335 3.29 37.74 -9.58
CA LEU A 335 4.49 36.92 -9.37
C LEU A 335 5.43 36.99 -10.58
N PHE A 336 4.89 36.83 -11.78
CA PHE A 336 5.64 36.94 -13.04
C PHE A 336 6.32 38.31 -13.14
N ASP A 337 5.56 39.39 -12.99
CA ASP A 337 6.08 40.76 -13.06
C ASP A 337 7.17 41.02 -12.01
N LYS A 338 6.98 40.54 -10.76
CA LYS A 338 7.99 40.69 -9.70
C LYS A 338 9.31 40.00 -10.05
N MET A 339 9.25 38.83 -10.68
CA MET A 339 10.44 38.07 -11.06
C MET A 339 11.24 38.74 -12.17
N PHE A 340 10.58 39.46 -13.08
CA PHE A 340 11.22 39.96 -14.29
C PHE A 340 11.40 41.48 -14.33
N ARG A 341 10.58 42.28 -13.63
CA ARG A 341 10.77 43.75 -13.52
C ARG A 341 11.99 44.14 -12.68
N HIS A 342 12.50 43.25 -11.83
CA HIS A 342 13.70 43.53 -11.02
C HIS A 342 15.01 43.14 -11.71
N ARG A 343 15.02 42.40 -12.83
CA ARG A 343 16.27 42.10 -13.56
C ARG A 343 16.73 43.24 -14.46
N ASP A 344 15.79 44.04 -14.99
CA ASP A 344 16.12 45.11 -15.92
C ASP A 344 16.73 46.36 -15.26
N MET A 345 16.67 46.48 -13.93
CA MET A 345 17.27 47.62 -13.21
C MET A 345 18.75 47.42 -12.81
N TRP A 346 19.32 46.23 -13.00
CA TRP A 346 20.73 45.96 -12.62
C TRP A 346 21.71 45.93 -13.81
N HIS A 347 21.22 46.13 -15.04
CA HIS A 347 22.08 46.27 -16.23
C HIS A 347 22.20 47.71 -16.74
N ILE A 348 21.84 48.70 -15.91
CA ILE A 348 22.11 50.11 -16.15
C ILE A 348 23.03 50.60 -15.03
N SER A 349 24.33 50.33 -15.16
CA SER A 349 25.42 51.04 -14.47
C SER A 349 26.72 50.84 -15.22
#